data_AF-A0A9D1IEB4-F1
#
_entry.id   AF-A0A9D1IEB4-F1
#
_cell.length_a   1.000
_cell.length_b   1.000
_cell.length_c   1.000
_cell.angle_alpha   90.00
_cell.angle_beta   90.00
_cell.angle_gamma   90.00
#
_symmetry.space_group_name_H-M   'P 1'
#
loop_
_entity.id
_entity.type
_entity.pdbx_description
1 polymer ?
#
loop_
_entity_poly.entity_id
_entity_poly.type
_entity_poly.pdbx_seq_one_letter_code
_entity_poly.pdbx_strand_id
1 'polypeptide(L)'
;MKRIGSLIIALMLLFSGVQAFAREESGVEELLENLGALLDTREELYALQTDVYDAIEEFCQQNDYSSLLYAREICSLAILETQAMIEPTFELSDEAFSYLIESGIETDAVEAEMVSAALKVDEVGVSMMEFEDLLYSDVYQKSTVEILGRKVAVYREIYALDARYDGYFLNYLLIPLEDDPAVLDFWEGIPERWPHIGENLPEWGEDQGDLELRTIELFEEYEGYLDQNNQIVGEQELEKERLSALLQEGGEALQEQINVIKDMPEMLPYPEVWGQAALAQILLEDSASEGQNGSSMMIVNFDVSEEMYDAYIDVLIAGGAQVLAEEEEADERSTAFQAGPDGNAFITYYWGEEQQACLMYDSRQFSAEANWYIACLR
;
A
#
# COMPACT_ATOMS: atom_id res chain seq x y z
N MET A 1 -44.99 -8.83 -62.49
CA MET A 1 -43.82 -7.98 -62.10
C MET A 1 -44.01 -7.19 -60.80
N LYS A 2 -45.19 -7.12 -60.15
CA LYS A 2 -45.36 -6.42 -58.85
C LYS A 2 -44.95 -7.20 -57.58
N ARG A 3 -44.68 -8.51 -57.66
CA ARG A 3 -44.35 -9.35 -56.49
C ARG A 3 -42.86 -9.43 -56.11
N ILE A 4 -41.95 -8.98 -56.99
CA ILE A 4 -40.50 -9.05 -56.74
C ILE A 4 -40.03 -7.82 -55.92
N GLY A 5 -40.62 -6.64 -56.15
CA GLY A 5 -40.28 -5.42 -55.40
C GLY A 5 -40.61 -5.50 -53.90
N SER A 6 -41.74 -6.12 -53.54
CA SER A 6 -42.12 -6.30 -52.12
C SER A 6 -41.25 -7.30 -51.37
N LEU A 7 -40.67 -8.30 -52.06
CA LEU A 7 -39.77 -9.29 -51.47
C LEU A 7 -38.38 -8.69 -51.20
N ILE A 8 -37.90 -7.81 -52.08
CA ILE A 8 -36.61 -7.12 -51.94
C ILE A 8 -36.66 -6.09 -50.81
N ILE A 9 -37.76 -5.35 -50.66
CA ILE A 9 -37.94 -4.38 -49.57
C ILE A 9 -38.05 -5.10 -48.21
N ALA A 10 -38.79 -6.22 -48.15
CA ALA A 10 -38.84 -7.04 -46.93
C ALA A 10 -37.49 -7.67 -46.59
N LEU A 11 -36.71 -8.11 -47.59
CA LEU A 11 -35.34 -8.60 -47.36
C LEU A 11 -34.40 -7.49 -46.89
N MET A 12 -34.48 -6.28 -47.47
CA MET A 12 -33.64 -5.15 -47.05
C MET A 12 -33.97 -4.70 -45.63
N LEU A 13 -35.25 -4.71 -45.24
CA LEU A 13 -35.70 -4.41 -43.87
C LEU A 13 -35.29 -5.51 -42.87
N LEU A 14 -35.30 -6.78 -43.28
CA LEU A 14 -34.76 -7.88 -42.47
C LEU A 14 -33.25 -7.82 -42.35
N PHE A 15 -32.52 -7.45 -43.42
CA PHE A 15 -31.07 -7.30 -43.37
C PHE A 15 -30.62 -6.08 -42.55
N SER A 16 -31.35 -4.97 -42.62
CA SER A 16 -31.06 -3.80 -41.76
C SER A 16 -31.46 -4.04 -40.30
N GLY A 17 -32.53 -4.80 -40.04
CA GLY A 17 -32.87 -5.24 -38.69
C GLY A 17 -31.87 -6.24 -38.09
N VAL A 18 -31.34 -7.18 -38.89
CA VAL A 18 -30.30 -8.13 -38.44
C VAL A 18 -28.95 -7.43 -38.24
N GLN A 19 -28.61 -6.45 -39.06
CA GLN A 19 -27.38 -5.66 -38.89
C GLN A 19 -27.48 -4.68 -37.71
N ALA A 20 -28.67 -4.11 -37.44
CA ALA A 20 -28.89 -3.30 -36.26
C ALA A 20 -28.82 -4.14 -34.98
N PHE A 21 -29.47 -5.31 -34.96
CA PHE A 21 -29.44 -6.23 -33.82
C PHE A 21 -28.03 -6.78 -33.54
N ALA A 22 -27.28 -7.18 -34.57
CA ALA A 22 -25.90 -7.64 -34.39
C ALA A 22 -24.92 -6.52 -33.97
N ARG A 23 -25.23 -5.26 -34.32
CA ARG A 23 -24.46 -4.08 -33.91
C ARG A 23 -24.76 -3.68 -32.45
N GLU A 24 -26.01 -3.83 -32.05
CA GLU A 24 -26.51 -3.62 -30.68
C GLU A 24 -25.89 -4.65 -29.71
N GLU A 25 -25.98 -5.95 -30.04
CA GLU A 25 -25.40 -7.04 -29.23
C GLU A 25 -23.87 -6.89 -29.07
N SER A 26 -23.15 -6.55 -30.15
CA SER A 26 -21.69 -6.32 -30.12
C SER A 26 -21.29 -5.08 -29.29
N GLY A 27 -22.09 -4.01 -29.33
CA GLY A 27 -21.75 -2.75 -28.65
C GLY A 27 -21.90 -2.83 -27.13
N VAL A 28 -22.98 -3.47 -26.66
CA VAL A 28 -23.21 -3.70 -25.22
C VAL A 28 -22.20 -4.70 -24.68
N GLU A 29 -21.92 -5.80 -25.40
CA GLU A 29 -20.91 -6.79 -24.98
C GLU A 29 -19.52 -6.16 -24.83
N GLU A 30 -19.06 -5.37 -25.81
CA GLU A 30 -17.76 -4.69 -25.74
C GLU A 30 -17.69 -3.69 -24.56
N LEU A 31 -18.78 -2.94 -24.28
CA LEU A 31 -18.83 -2.06 -23.11
C LEU A 31 -18.70 -2.85 -21.80
N LEU A 32 -19.49 -3.90 -21.64
CA LEU A 32 -19.51 -4.70 -20.41
C LEU A 32 -18.19 -5.46 -20.19
N GLU A 33 -17.50 -5.86 -21.27
CA GLU A 33 -16.15 -6.44 -21.19
C GLU A 33 -15.14 -5.42 -20.65
N ASN A 34 -15.15 -4.20 -21.19
CA ASN A 34 -14.29 -3.12 -20.70
C ASN A 34 -14.60 -2.78 -19.24
N LEU A 35 -15.87 -2.61 -18.87
CA LEU A 35 -16.27 -2.35 -17.48
C LEU A 35 -15.91 -3.52 -16.56
N GLY A 36 -16.00 -4.76 -17.03
CA GLY A 36 -15.52 -5.92 -16.28
C GLY A 36 -14.02 -5.83 -15.96
N ALA A 37 -13.18 -5.46 -16.94
CA ALA A 37 -11.75 -5.29 -16.73
C ALA A 37 -11.41 -4.14 -15.76
N LEU A 38 -12.19 -3.05 -15.79
CA LEU A 38 -12.11 -1.97 -14.80
C LEU A 38 -12.38 -2.51 -13.38
N LEU A 39 -13.48 -3.25 -13.21
CA LEU A 39 -13.87 -3.79 -11.91
C LEU A 39 -12.91 -4.87 -11.42
N ASP A 40 -12.33 -5.69 -12.30
CA ASP A 40 -11.28 -6.64 -11.94
C ASP A 40 -10.09 -5.91 -11.30
N THR A 41 -9.64 -4.81 -11.91
CA THR A 41 -8.52 -4.02 -11.38
C THR A 41 -8.88 -3.36 -10.04
N ARG A 42 -10.08 -2.78 -9.93
CA ARG A 42 -10.56 -2.13 -8.70
C ARG A 42 -10.73 -3.13 -7.57
N GLU A 43 -11.30 -4.29 -7.85
CA GLU A 43 -11.49 -5.38 -6.89
C GLU A 43 -10.15 -5.90 -6.36
N GLU A 44 -9.14 -6.08 -7.22
CA GLU A 44 -7.80 -6.47 -6.79
C GLU A 44 -7.16 -5.41 -5.87
N LEU A 45 -7.29 -4.12 -6.20
CA LEU A 45 -6.82 -3.02 -5.32
C LEU A 45 -7.53 -3.03 -3.96
N TYR A 46 -8.84 -3.22 -3.99
CA TYR A 46 -9.71 -3.26 -2.81
C TYR A 46 -9.40 -4.45 -1.89
N ALA A 47 -9.12 -5.62 -2.45
CA ALA A 47 -8.66 -6.78 -1.70
C ALA A 47 -7.31 -6.50 -1.02
N LEU A 48 -6.34 -5.97 -1.75
CA LEU A 48 -5.03 -5.62 -1.19
C LEU A 48 -5.11 -4.64 -0.03
N GLN A 49 -5.88 -3.56 -0.22
CA GLN A 49 -6.08 -2.56 0.83
C GLN A 49 -6.72 -3.17 2.07
N THR A 50 -7.74 -4.01 1.88
CA THR A 50 -8.43 -4.69 2.98
C THR A 50 -7.50 -5.58 3.77
N ASP A 51 -6.71 -6.42 3.09
CA ASP A 51 -5.75 -7.32 3.74
C ASP A 51 -4.70 -6.55 4.56
N VAL A 52 -4.17 -5.44 4.01
CA VAL A 52 -3.23 -4.56 4.72
C VAL A 52 -3.88 -3.93 5.94
N TYR A 53 -5.08 -3.38 5.80
CA TYR A 53 -5.79 -2.73 6.90
C TYR A 53 -6.13 -3.73 8.02
N ASP A 54 -6.56 -4.95 7.67
CA ASP A 54 -6.82 -6.03 8.62
C ASP A 54 -5.56 -6.42 9.39
N ALA A 55 -4.44 -6.57 8.69
CA ALA A 55 -3.17 -6.96 9.32
C ALA A 55 -2.61 -5.87 10.25
N ILE A 56 -2.68 -4.60 9.85
CA ILE A 56 -2.26 -3.47 10.69
C ILE A 56 -3.18 -3.35 11.92
N GLU A 57 -4.48 -3.48 11.73
CA GLU A 57 -5.44 -3.43 12.83
C GLU A 57 -5.20 -4.58 13.82
N GLU A 58 -4.93 -5.79 13.34
CA GLU A 58 -4.57 -6.93 14.18
C GLU A 58 -3.33 -6.62 15.02
N PHE A 59 -2.29 -6.06 14.39
CA PHE A 59 -1.09 -5.61 15.11
C PHE A 59 -1.41 -4.53 16.15
N CYS A 60 -2.16 -3.49 15.80
CA CYS A 60 -2.55 -2.43 16.74
C CYS A 60 -3.33 -2.99 17.95
N GLN A 61 -4.11 -4.06 17.77
CA GLN A 61 -4.89 -4.70 18.84
C GLN A 61 -4.06 -5.66 19.71
N GLN A 62 -3.21 -6.48 19.09
CA GLN A 62 -2.44 -7.51 19.80
C GLN A 62 -1.13 -6.95 20.38
N ASN A 63 -0.51 -6.02 19.65
CA ASN A 63 0.78 -5.40 19.94
C ASN A 63 1.86 -6.43 20.30
N ASP A 64 1.96 -7.48 19.48
CA ASP A 64 2.98 -8.52 19.62
C ASP A 64 3.82 -8.68 18.36
N TYR A 65 4.96 -9.33 18.51
CA TYR A 65 5.94 -9.42 17.43
C TYR A 65 5.43 -10.26 16.24
N SER A 66 4.57 -11.25 16.48
CA SER A 66 4.05 -12.10 15.40
C SER A 66 3.07 -11.33 14.52
N SER A 67 2.15 -10.58 15.14
CA SER A 67 1.23 -9.69 14.42
C SER A 67 1.95 -8.55 13.70
N LEU A 68 3.04 -8.02 14.26
CA LEU A 68 3.89 -7.02 13.57
C LEU A 68 4.54 -7.59 12.30
N LEU A 69 5.13 -8.78 12.39
CA LEU A 69 5.75 -9.44 11.24
C LEU A 69 4.72 -9.72 10.15
N TYR A 70 3.53 -10.16 10.54
CA TYR A 70 2.43 -10.40 9.61
C TYR A 70 2.00 -9.10 8.90
N ALA A 71 1.76 -8.01 9.63
CA ALA A 71 1.41 -6.71 9.05
C ALA A 71 2.46 -6.22 8.04
N ARG A 72 3.74 -6.38 8.36
CA ARG A 72 4.84 -6.02 7.46
C ARG A 72 4.86 -6.87 6.19
N GLU A 73 4.72 -8.18 6.34
CA GLU A 73 4.71 -9.11 5.19
C GLU A 73 3.57 -8.77 4.24
N ILE A 74 2.37 -8.52 4.76
CA ILE A 74 1.20 -8.16 3.95
C ILE A 74 1.40 -6.80 3.25
N CYS A 75 1.95 -5.79 3.93
CA CYS A 75 2.30 -4.52 3.27
C CYS A 75 3.31 -4.71 2.14
N SER A 76 4.41 -5.44 2.38
CA SER A 76 5.44 -5.69 1.37
C SER A 76 4.88 -6.47 0.18
N LEU A 77 3.99 -7.43 0.41
CA LEU A 77 3.30 -8.17 -0.66
C LEU A 77 2.37 -7.25 -1.46
N ALA A 78 1.57 -6.40 -0.80
CA ALA A 78 0.69 -5.45 -1.48
C ALA A 78 1.46 -4.46 -2.38
N ILE A 79 2.64 -4.01 -1.94
CA ILE A 79 3.52 -3.16 -2.77
C ILE A 79 4.01 -3.91 -4.02
N LEU A 80 4.37 -5.18 -3.89
CA LEU A 80 4.79 -5.99 -5.04
C LEU A 80 3.64 -6.29 -5.98
N GLU A 81 2.44 -6.56 -5.45
CA GLU A 81 1.25 -6.85 -6.24
C GLU A 81 0.77 -5.62 -7.00
N THR A 82 0.70 -4.44 -6.36
CA THR A 82 0.39 -3.17 -7.06
C THR A 82 1.35 -2.88 -8.21
N GLN A 83 2.66 -3.16 -8.05
CA GLN A 83 3.65 -3.02 -9.13
C GLN A 83 3.46 -4.01 -10.29
N ALA A 84 2.78 -5.13 -10.04
CA ALA A 84 2.54 -6.19 -11.01
C ALA A 84 1.14 -6.12 -11.66
N MET A 85 0.27 -5.24 -11.17
CA MET A 85 -1.09 -5.09 -11.69
C MET A 85 -1.08 -4.66 -13.16
N ILE A 86 -2.06 -5.18 -13.89
CA ILE A 86 -2.28 -4.84 -15.29
C ILE A 86 -3.24 -3.66 -15.32
N GLU A 87 -2.78 -2.53 -15.86
CA GLU A 87 -3.64 -1.36 -16.06
C GLU A 87 -4.76 -1.68 -17.06
N PRO A 88 -6.01 -1.30 -16.77
CA PRO A 88 -7.11 -1.54 -17.68
C PRO A 88 -6.99 -0.62 -18.89
N THR A 89 -7.26 -1.15 -20.08
CA THR A 89 -7.24 -0.40 -21.34
C THR A 89 -8.63 -0.28 -21.92
N PHE A 90 -8.98 0.91 -22.42
CA PHE A 90 -10.25 1.11 -23.10
C PHE A 90 -10.11 0.90 -24.61
N GLU A 91 -10.71 -0.18 -25.13
CA GLU A 91 -10.73 -0.44 -26.57
C GLU A 91 -12.16 -0.76 -27.04
N LEU A 92 -12.60 -0.04 -28.07
CA LEU A 92 -13.90 -0.24 -28.73
C LEU A 92 -13.71 -0.30 -30.25
N SER A 93 -14.51 -1.13 -30.92
CA SER A 93 -14.68 -1.07 -32.37
C SER A 93 -15.38 0.23 -32.80
N ASP A 94 -15.15 0.69 -34.03
CA ASP A 94 -15.82 1.88 -34.58
C ASP A 94 -17.36 1.72 -34.55
N GLU A 95 -17.83 0.50 -34.79
CA GLU A 95 -19.24 0.13 -34.76
C GLU A 95 -19.85 0.20 -33.35
N ALA A 96 -19.14 -0.32 -32.33
CA ALA A 96 -19.53 -0.27 -30.92
C ALA A 96 -19.51 1.17 -30.41
N PHE A 97 -18.43 1.90 -30.64
CA PHE A 97 -18.31 3.32 -30.27
C PHE A 97 -19.48 4.15 -30.81
N SER A 98 -19.79 3.98 -32.09
CA SER A 98 -20.91 4.71 -32.71
C SER A 98 -22.26 4.31 -32.14
N TYR A 99 -22.45 3.03 -31.77
CA TYR A 99 -23.69 2.56 -31.15
C TYR A 99 -23.86 3.11 -29.73
N LEU A 100 -22.81 3.04 -28.90
CA LEU A 100 -22.84 3.50 -27.51
C LEU A 100 -23.19 4.99 -27.41
N ILE A 101 -22.60 5.83 -28.26
CA ILE A 101 -22.95 7.26 -28.34
C ILE A 101 -24.40 7.46 -28.79
N GLU A 102 -24.87 6.69 -29.77
CA GLU A 102 -26.28 6.75 -30.23
C GLU A 102 -27.26 6.34 -29.13
N SER A 103 -26.84 5.44 -28.24
CA SER A 103 -27.58 4.99 -27.05
C SER A 103 -27.45 5.92 -25.85
N GLY A 104 -26.66 6.99 -25.93
CA GLY A 104 -26.50 7.97 -24.85
C GLY A 104 -25.45 7.61 -23.80
N ILE A 105 -24.56 6.66 -24.11
CA ILE A 105 -23.42 6.31 -23.26
C ILE A 105 -22.29 7.32 -23.45
N GLU A 106 -21.77 7.82 -22.33
CA GLU A 106 -20.62 8.73 -22.28
C GLU A 106 -19.31 7.93 -22.34
N THR A 107 -18.91 7.53 -23.55
CA THR A 107 -17.69 6.72 -23.76
C THR A 107 -16.41 7.42 -23.30
N ASP A 108 -16.40 8.75 -23.29
CA ASP A 108 -15.31 9.58 -22.76
C ASP A 108 -15.22 9.52 -21.23
N ALA A 109 -16.35 9.38 -20.53
CA ALA A 109 -16.36 9.12 -19.10
C ALA A 109 -15.78 7.74 -18.77
N VAL A 110 -16.10 6.71 -19.57
CA VAL A 110 -15.50 5.37 -19.42
C VAL A 110 -13.99 5.40 -19.62
N GLU A 111 -13.52 6.05 -20.69
CA GLU A 111 -12.09 6.21 -20.95
C GLU A 111 -11.39 6.94 -19.80
N ALA A 112 -12.00 8.00 -19.26
CA ALA A 112 -11.46 8.72 -18.11
C ALA A 112 -11.36 7.85 -16.86
N GLU A 113 -12.35 7.00 -16.58
CA GLU A 113 -12.32 6.10 -15.43
C GLU A 113 -11.26 4.99 -15.56
N MET A 114 -10.99 4.51 -16.78
CA MET A 114 -9.89 3.56 -17.02
C MET A 114 -8.52 4.19 -16.70
N VAL A 115 -8.31 5.44 -17.14
CA VAL A 115 -7.10 6.20 -16.81
C VAL A 115 -7.02 6.49 -15.31
N SER A 116 -8.14 6.84 -14.68
CA SER A 116 -8.26 7.05 -13.23
C SER A 116 -7.88 5.80 -12.45
N ALA A 117 -8.35 4.62 -12.86
CA ALA A 117 -8.01 3.35 -12.23
C ALA A 117 -6.51 3.04 -12.31
N ALA A 118 -5.88 3.29 -13.47
CA ALA A 118 -4.43 3.13 -13.61
C ALA A 118 -3.66 4.06 -12.64
N LEU A 119 -4.06 5.32 -12.51
CA LEU A 119 -3.44 6.24 -11.54
C LEU A 119 -3.65 5.81 -10.08
N LYS A 120 -4.83 5.24 -9.77
CA LYS A 120 -5.13 4.75 -8.42
C LYS A 120 -4.21 3.60 -8.01
N VAL A 121 -3.78 2.74 -8.94
CA VAL A 121 -2.80 1.67 -8.65
C VAL A 121 -1.53 2.26 -8.04
N ASP A 122 -0.99 3.32 -8.64
CA ASP A 122 0.19 4.01 -8.14
C ASP A 122 -0.07 4.67 -6.76
N GLU A 123 -1.20 5.34 -6.60
CA GLU A 123 -1.58 5.99 -5.33
C GLU A 123 -1.72 4.99 -4.16
N VAL A 124 -2.32 3.82 -4.43
CA VAL A 124 -2.42 2.74 -3.47
C VAL A 124 -1.03 2.20 -3.13
N GLY A 125 -0.18 1.96 -4.14
CA GLY A 125 1.21 1.55 -3.92
C GLY A 125 1.98 2.51 -3.02
N VAL A 126 1.85 3.82 -3.24
CA VAL A 126 2.45 4.86 -2.36
C VAL A 126 1.90 4.77 -0.95
N SER A 127 0.58 4.62 -0.79
CA SER A 127 -0.03 4.48 0.52
C SER A 127 0.46 3.23 1.27
N MET A 128 0.66 2.11 0.56
CA MET A 128 1.19 0.88 1.15
C MET A 128 2.65 1.06 1.61
N MET A 129 3.48 1.80 0.85
CA MET A 129 4.84 2.16 1.28
C MET A 129 4.82 3.03 2.54
N GLU A 130 3.90 3.99 2.66
CA GLU A 130 3.78 4.79 3.89
C GLU A 130 3.42 3.94 5.12
N PHE A 131 2.52 2.95 4.96
CA PHE A 131 2.20 2.03 6.06
C PHE A 131 3.38 1.11 6.39
N GLU A 132 4.08 0.60 5.37
CA GLU A 132 5.30 -0.18 5.55
C GLU A 132 6.32 0.62 6.37
N ASP A 133 6.63 1.85 5.96
CA ASP A 133 7.57 2.72 6.66
C ASP A 133 7.19 2.87 8.15
N LEU A 134 5.93 3.21 8.43
CA LEU A 134 5.43 3.33 9.82
C LEU A 134 5.62 2.03 10.64
N LEU A 135 5.37 0.87 10.04
CA LEU A 135 5.53 -0.43 10.70
C LEU A 135 7.00 -0.81 10.92
N TYR A 136 7.92 -0.40 10.03
CA TYR A 136 9.34 -0.72 10.13
C TYR A 136 10.10 0.27 11.01
N SER A 137 9.80 1.57 10.93
CA SER A 137 10.58 2.62 11.60
C SER A 137 9.95 3.15 12.89
N ASP A 138 8.65 3.41 12.87
CA ASP A 138 8.04 4.33 13.83
C ASP A 138 7.21 3.61 14.91
N VAL A 139 6.88 2.33 14.70
CA VAL A 139 5.96 1.52 15.53
C VAL A 139 6.40 1.33 17.00
N TYR A 140 7.65 1.66 17.31
CA TYR A 140 8.22 1.63 18.66
C TYR A 140 7.86 2.87 19.49
N GLN A 141 7.18 3.84 18.89
CA GLN A 141 6.60 4.96 19.61
C GLN A 141 5.12 4.67 19.88
N LYS A 142 4.65 4.93 21.10
CA LYS A 142 3.23 4.71 21.48
C LYS A 142 2.29 5.50 20.59
N SER A 143 2.64 6.76 20.31
CA SER A 143 1.87 7.64 19.43
C SER A 143 1.68 7.04 18.04
N THR A 144 2.71 6.39 17.49
CA THR A 144 2.63 5.77 16.16
C THR A 144 1.59 4.65 16.10
N VAL A 145 1.47 3.80 17.12
CA VAL A 145 0.45 2.74 17.11
C VAL A 145 -0.97 3.33 17.15
N GLU A 146 -1.18 4.39 17.92
CA GLU A 146 -2.44 5.12 17.95
C GLU A 146 -2.74 5.81 16.60
N ILE A 147 -1.72 6.42 16.00
CA ILE A 147 -1.78 7.05 14.67
C ILE A 147 -2.12 6.02 13.59
N LEU A 148 -1.42 4.87 13.57
CA LEU A 148 -1.66 3.76 12.64
C LEU A 148 -3.11 3.29 12.72
N GLY A 149 -3.62 3.02 13.92
CA GLY A 149 -5.01 2.57 14.10
C GLY A 149 -6.03 3.61 13.61
N ARG A 150 -5.79 4.90 13.85
CA ARG A 150 -6.65 5.98 13.33
C ARG A 150 -6.55 6.12 11.81
N LYS A 151 -5.35 6.03 11.24
CA LYS A 151 -5.11 6.12 9.80
C LYS A 151 -5.83 4.97 9.09
N VAL A 152 -5.65 3.73 9.55
CA VAL A 152 -6.39 2.57 9.02
C VAL A 152 -7.90 2.77 9.09
N ALA A 153 -8.44 3.25 10.22
CA ALA A 153 -9.88 3.51 10.34
C ALA A 153 -10.39 4.53 9.31
N VAL A 154 -9.65 5.61 9.06
CA VAL A 154 -10.01 6.61 8.02
C VAL A 154 -9.91 6.00 6.62
N TYR A 155 -8.85 5.24 6.34
CA TYR A 155 -8.66 4.64 5.01
C TYR A 155 -9.69 3.55 4.68
N ARG A 156 -10.21 2.81 5.67
CA ARG A 156 -11.36 1.90 5.47
C ARG A 156 -12.62 2.64 5.04
N GLU A 157 -12.87 3.81 5.60
CA GLU A 157 -14.04 4.63 5.22
C GLU A 157 -13.88 5.21 3.82
N ILE A 158 -12.67 5.68 3.48
CA ILE A 158 -12.30 6.12 2.12
C ILE A 158 -12.51 4.97 1.12
N TYR A 159 -12.02 3.77 1.44
CA TYR A 159 -12.22 2.57 0.64
C TYR A 159 -13.71 2.27 0.39
N ALA A 160 -14.56 2.35 1.44
CA ALA A 160 -15.99 2.10 1.30
C ALA A 160 -16.70 3.19 0.47
N LEU A 161 -16.14 4.40 0.41
CA LEU A 161 -16.60 5.46 -0.48
C LEU A 161 -16.17 5.20 -1.92
N ASP A 162 -14.93 4.78 -2.16
CA ASP A 162 -14.43 4.41 -3.50
C ASP A 162 -15.27 3.28 -4.11
N ALA A 163 -15.56 2.21 -3.34
CA ALA A 163 -16.41 1.11 -3.80
C ALA A 163 -17.88 1.54 -4.07
N ARG A 164 -18.43 2.46 -3.25
CA ARG A 164 -19.76 3.07 -3.51
C ARG A 164 -19.75 3.91 -4.79
N TYR A 165 -18.67 4.65 -5.02
CA TYR A 165 -18.49 5.48 -6.20
C TYR A 165 -18.52 4.62 -7.47
N ASP A 166 -17.78 3.50 -7.50
CA ASP A 166 -17.81 2.57 -8.64
C ASP A 166 -19.24 2.11 -8.94
N GLY A 167 -20.01 1.79 -7.90
CA GLY A 167 -21.42 1.44 -8.03
C GLY A 167 -22.29 2.56 -8.62
N TYR A 168 -22.14 3.80 -8.15
CA TYR A 168 -22.88 4.94 -8.72
C TYR A 168 -22.47 5.27 -10.14
N PHE A 169 -21.17 5.22 -10.45
CA PHE A 169 -20.65 5.44 -11.79
C PHE A 169 -21.20 4.42 -12.78
N LEU A 170 -21.11 3.12 -12.46
CA LEU A 170 -21.66 2.05 -13.29
C LEU A 170 -23.17 2.22 -13.49
N ASN A 171 -23.90 2.55 -12.42
CA ASN A 171 -25.34 2.72 -12.51
C ASN A 171 -25.70 3.91 -13.42
N TYR A 172 -25.03 5.06 -13.25
CA TYR A 172 -25.21 6.24 -14.08
C TYR A 172 -24.95 5.94 -15.56
N LEU A 173 -23.86 5.22 -15.83
CA LEU A 173 -23.43 4.87 -17.17
C LEU A 173 -24.39 3.88 -17.83
N LEU A 174 -24.94 2.92 -17.09
CA LEU A 174 -25.73 1.82 -17.65
C LEU A 174 -27.24 2.09 -17.73
N ILE A 175 -27.76 3.14 -17.09
CA ILE A 175 -29.19 3.55 -17.19
C ILE A 175 -29.71 3.61 -18.63
N PRO A 176 -29.01 4.21 -19.61
CA PRO A 176 -29.52 4.29 -20.98
C PRO A 176 -29.73 2.91 -21.65
N LEU A 177 -29.18 1.85 -21.06
CA LEU A 177 -29.25 0.47 -21.51
C LEU A 177 -29.99 -0.43 -20.51
N GLU A 178 -30.80 0.11 -19.59
CA GLU A 178 -31.45 -0.64 -18.50
C GLU A 178 -32.38 -1.79 -18.97
N ASP A 179 -32.92 -1.68 -20.19
CA ASP A 179 -33.78 -2.69 -20.80
C ASP A 179 -32.99 -3.86 -21.43
N ASP A 180 -31.66 -3.76 -21.51
CA ASP A 180 -30.81 -4.81 -22.07
C ASP A 180 -30.58 -5.93 -21.04
N PRO A 181 -30.94 -7.19 -21.35
CA PRO A 181 -30.74 -8.31 -20.43
C PRO A 181 -29.29 -8.52 -19.98
N ALA A 182 -28.30 -8.22 -20.84
CA ALA A 182 -26.89 -8.38 -20.50
C ALA A 182 -26.46 -7.37 -19.43
N VAL A 183 -27.01 -6.16 -19.45
CA VAL A 183 -26.76 -5.11 -18.44
C VAL A 183 -27.34 -5.52 -17.08
N LEU A 184 -28.56 -6.05 -17.07
CA LEU A 184 -29.19 -6.56 -15.85
C LEU A 184 -28.39 -7.74 -15.27
N ASP A 185 -28.02 -8.71 -16.10
CA ASP A 185 -27.22 -9.88 -15.70
C ASP A 185 -25.83 -9.45 -15.19
N PHE A 186 -25.24 -8.41 -15.79
CA PHE A 186 -23.96 -7.84 -15.33
C PHE A 186 -24.10 -7.22 -13.94
N TRP A 187 -25.08 -6.33 -13.75
CA TRP A 187 -25.33 -5.64 -12.50
C TRP A 187 -25.66 -6.60 -11.35
N GLU A 188 -26.59 -7.52 -11.57
CA GLU A 188 -26.97 -8.52 -10.56
C GLU A 188 -25.79 -9.45 -10.20
N GLY A 189 -24.85 -9.63 -11.11
CA GLY A 189 -23.65 -10.43 -10.92
C GLY A 189 -22.53 -9.75 -10.12
N ILE A 190 -22.58 -8.43 -9.92
CA ILE A 190 -21.48 -7.69 -9.27
C ILE A 190 -21.14 -8.26 -7.88
N PRO A 191 -22.09 -8.48 -6.95
CA PRO A 191 -21.74 -8.93 -5.61
C PRO A 191 -21.10 -10.33 -5.54
N GLU A 192 -21.29 -11.17 -6.55
CA GLU A 192 -20.67 -12.50 -6.62
C GLU A 192 -19.29 -12.44 -7.31
N ARG A 193 -19.11 -11.58 -8.31
CA ARG A 193 -17.87 -11.48 -9.09
C ARG A 193 -16.82 -10.56 -8.45
N TRP A 194 -17.26 -9.44 -7.89
CA TRP A 194 -16.45 -8.40 -7.26
C TRP A 194 -16.99 -8.12 -5.85
N PRO A 195 -16.71 -9.01 -4.88
CA PRO A 195 -17.32 -8.93 -3.55
C PRO A 195 -16.99 -7.64 -2.78
N HIS A 196 -15.78 -7.10 -2.89
CA HIS A 196 -15.40 -5.86 -2.18
C HIS A 196 -16.20 -4.65 -2.68
N ILE A 197 -16.41 -4.58 -4.01
CA ILE A 197 -17.34 -3.61 -4.62
C ILE A 197 -18.78 -3.91 -4.19
N GLY A 198 -19.16 -5.19 -4.24
CA GLY A 198 -20.49 -5.69 -3.90
C GLY A 198 -20.98 -5.35 -2.51
N GLU A 199 -20.09 -5.34 -1.51
CA GLU A 199 -20.42 -4.98 -0.11
C GLU A 199 -20.95 -3.56 0.03
N ASN A 200 -20.53 -2.67 -0.87
CA ASN A 200 -20.83 -1.25 -0.86
C ASN A 200 -21.71 -0.82 -2.06
N LEU A 201 -22.22 -1.80 -2.82
CA LEU A 201 -22.98 -1.53 -4.04
C LEU A 201 -24.32 -0.84 -3.70
N PRO A 202 -24.61 0.33 -4.30
CA PRO A 202 -25.88 0.99 -4.10
C PRO A 202 -27.01 0.21 -4.78
N GLU A 203 -28.26 0.48 -4.38
CA GLU A 203 -29.43 0.00 -5.14
C GLU A 203 -29.45 0.66 -6.52
N TRP A 204 -29.98 -0.05 -7.52
CA TRP A 204 -30.15 0.47 -8.88
C TRP A 204 -30.99 1.75 -8.87
N GLY A 205 -30.47 2.83 -9.44
CA GLY A 205 -31.14 4.12 -9.60
C GLY A 205 -32.00 4.18 -10.86
N GLU A 206 -33.08 4.97 -10.81
CA GLU A 206 -33.99 5.18 -11.94
C GLU A 206 -33.70 6.47 -12.74
N ASP A 207 -32.82 7.35 -12.22
CA ASP A 207 -32.56 8.68 -12.80
C ASP A 207 -31.08 9.08 -12.66
N GLN A 208 -30.50 9.51 -13.77
CA GLN A 208 -29.10 9.94 -13.83
C GLN A 208 -28.81 11.17 -12.96
N GLY A 209 -29.75 12.12 -12.86
CA GLY A 209 -29.57 13.33 -12.05
C GLY A 209 -29.57 13.06 -10.55
N ASP A 210 -30.38 12.10 -10.08
CA ASP A 210 -30.34 11.64 -8.70
C ASP A 210 -29.00 10.94 -8.37
N LEU A 211 -28.42 10.20 -9.31
CA LEU A 211 -27.10 9.57 -9.13
C LEU A 211 -25.98 10.58 -9.11
N GLU A 212 -26.00 11.59 -9.99
CA GLU A 212 -25.05 12.71 -9.96
C GLU A 212 -25.07 13.40 -8.58
N LEU A 213 -26.27 13.64 -8.02
CA LEU A 213 -26.41 14.23 -6.69
C LEU A 213 -25.77 13.35 -5.61
N ARG A 214 -26.00 12.04 -5.65
CA ARG A 214 -25.41 11.09 -4.69
C ARG A 214 -23.89 11.02 -4.81
N THR A 215 -23.36 11.09 -6.03
CA THR A 215 -21.92 11.18 -6.27
C THR A 215 -21.34 12.46 -5.69
N ILE A 216 -22.04 13.60 -5.78
CA ILE A 216 -21.63 14.85 -5.13
C ILE A 216 -21.61 14.70 -3.60
N GLU A 217 -22.66 14.13 -3.01
CA GLU A 217 -22.71 13.88 -1.56
C GLU A 217 -21.58 12.94 -1.10
N LEU A 218 -21.25 11.93 -1.92
CA LEU A 218 -20.12 11.03 -1.68
C LEU A 218 -18.78 11.78 -1.67
N PHE A 219 -18.56 12.71 -2.60
CA PHE A 219 -17.36 13.54 -2.59
C PHE A 219 -17.28 14.47 -1.37
N GLU A 220 -18.40 14.99 -0.88
CA GLU A 220 -18.42 15.76 0.37
C GLU A 220 -18.03 14.89 1.58
N GLU A 221 -18.50 13.64 1.64
CA GLU A 221 -18.06 12.66 2.65
C GLU A 221 -16.56 12.34 2.53
N TYR A 222 -16.08 12.15 1.30
CA TYR A 222 -14.68 11.87 1.00
C TYR A 222 -13.75 13.00 1.46
N GLU A 223 -14.10 14.26 1.17
CA GLU A 223 -13.38 15.44 1.65
C GLU A 223 -13.30 15.48 3.18
N GLY A 224 -14.38 15.10 3.87
CA GLY A 224 -14.41 15.00 5.32
C GLY A 224 -13.42 13.99 5.90
N TYR A 225 -13.16 12.89 5.19
CA TYR A 225 -12.14 11.89 5.59
C TYR A 225 -10.71 12.31 5.18
N LEU A 226 -10.55 13.00 4.06
CA LEU A 226 -9.26 13.62 3.70
C LEU A 226 -8.82 14.64 4.75
N ASP A 227 -9.74 15.47 5.24
CA ASP A 227 -9.46 16.43 6.31
C ASP A 227 -9.04 15.74 7.62
N GLN A 228 -9.65 14.60 7.94
CA GLN A 228 -9.24 13.79 9.09
C GLN A 228 -7.84 13.19 8.89
N ASN A 229 -7.54 12.68 7.68
CA ASN A 229 -6.22 12.17 7.36
C ASN A 229 -5.16 13.27 7.45
N ASN A 230 -5.45 14.47 6.93
CA ASN A 230 -4.56 15.63 7.02
C ASN A 230 -4.28 16.04 8.48
N GLN A 231 -5.26 15.93 9.36
CA GLN A 231 -5.06 16.15 10.80
C GLN A 231 -4.13 15.09 11.39
N ILE A 232 -4.33 13.81 11.05
CA ILE A 232 -3.47 12.71 11.51
C ILE A 232 -2.02 12.91 11.02
N VAL A 233 -1.81 13.28 9.76
CA VAL A 233 -0.48 13.59 9.21
C VAL A 233 0.16 14.76 9.96
N GLY A 234 -0.60 15.82 10.26
CA GLY A 234 -0.10 16.94 11.06
C GLY A 234 0.27 16.55 12.50
N GLU A 235 -0.50 15.65 13.12
CA GLU A 235 -0.18 15.11 14.45
C GLU A 235 1.08 14.24 14.41
N GLN A 236 1.27 13.43 13.36
CA GLN A 236 2.48 12.63 13.17
C GLN A 236 3.73 13.51 13.08
N GLU A 237 3.69 14.59 12.30
CA GLU A 237 4.80 15.54 12.19
C GLU A 237 5.10 16.25 13.52
N LEU A 238 4.05 16.63 14.28
CA LEU A 238 4.23 17.21 15.61
C LEU A 238 4.89 16.22 16.59
N GLU A 239 4.51 14.94 16.53
CA GLU A 239 5.11 13.91 17.38
C GLU A 239 6.58 13.65 17.00
N LYS A 240 6.95 13.71 15.71
CA LYS A 240 8.35 13.69 15.27
C LYS A 240 9.15 14.86 15.83
N GLU A 241 8.61 16.08 15.80
CA GLU A 241 9.25 17.26 16.41
C GLU A 241 9.39 17.11 17.92
N ARG A 242 8.37 16.59 18.59
CA ARG A 242 8.38 16.34 20.03
C ARG A 242 9.41 15.30 20.41
N LEU A 243 9.52 14.22 19.65
CA LEU A 243 10.55 13.20 19.82
C LEU A 243 11.94 13.84 19.73
N SER A 244 12.16 14.67 18.71
CA SER A 244 13.41 15.41 18.50
C SER A 244 13.78 16.30 19.69
N ALA A 245 12.79 16.91 20.36
CA ALA A 245 13.01 17.69 21.58
C ALA A 245 13.34 16.79 22.78
N LEU A 246 12.61 15.69 22.99
CA LEU A 246 12.86 14.73 24.08
C LEU A 246 14.24 14.09 23.98
N LEU A 247 14.75 13.88 22.76
CA LEU A 247 16.10 13.38 22.51
C LEU A 247 17.18 14.32 23.06
N GLN A 248 16.91 15.63 23.13
CA GLN A 248 17.82 16.61 23.72
C GLN A 248 17.72 16.65 25.26
N GLU A 249 16.61 16.17 25.83
CA GLU A 249 16.34 16.16 27.29
C GLU A 249 16.90 14.91 28.00
N GLY A 250 17.13 13.82 27.26
CA GLY A 250 17.82 12.60 27.73
C GLY A 250 16.95 11.35 27.81
N GLY A 251 17.56 10.20 28.13
CA GLY A 251 16.97 8.86 28.00
C GLY A 251 15.71 8.58 28.82
N GLU A 252 15.57 9.16 30.03
CA GLU A 252 14.39 8.92 30.89
C GLU A 252 13.08 9.46 30.27
N ALA A 253 13.15 10.58 29.54
CA ALA A 253 11.96 11.18 28.93
C ALA A 253 11.50 10.41 27.68
N LEU A 254 12.44 9.75 26.99
CA LEU A 254 12.16 8.88 25.85
C LEU A 254 11.52 7.55 26.29
N GLN A 255 11.91 7.04 27.46
CA GLN A 255 11.38 5.79 28.00
C GLN A 255 9.85 5.78 28.15
N GLU A 256 9.25 6.91 28.47
CA GLU A 256 7.80 7.02 28.61
C GLU A 256 7.05 6.92 27.28
N GLN A 257 7.72 7.18 26.15
CA GLN A 257 7.14 7.15 24.80
C GLN A 257 7.24 5.79 24.10
N ILE A 258 7.96 4.82 24.68
CA ILE A 258 8.21 3.52 24.06
C ILE A 258 6.94 2.67 24.00
N ASN A 259 6.58 2.22 22.80
CA ASN A 259 5.69 1.10 22.62
C ASN A 259 6.45 -0.22 22.86
N VAL A 260 6.11 -0.92 23.94
CA VAL A 260 6.70 -2.23 24.24
C VAL A 260 5.88 -3.31 23.55
N ILE A 261 6.44 -3.89 22.49
CA ILE A 261 5.83 -4.97 21.73
C ILE A 261 6.08 -6.30 22.43
N LYS A 262 5.01 -7.07 22.62
CA LYS A 262 5.03 -8.35 23.34
C LYS A 262 5.75 -9.43 22.53
N ASP A 263 6.47 -10.30 23.25
CA ASP A 263 7.20 -11.45 22.69
C ASP A 263 8.23 -11.07 21.59
N MET A 264 8.67 -9.81 21.58
CA MET A 264 9.79 -9.37 20.75
C MET A 264 11.05 -10.16 21.14
N PRO A 265 11.82 -10.68 20.16
CA PRO A 265 13.04 -11.41 20.44
C PRO A 265 14.07 -10.52 21.16
N GLU A 266 14.88 -11.14 22.02
CA GLU A 266 15.95 -10.44 22.70
C GLU A 266 17.01 -10.01 21.68
N MET A 267 17.18 -8.69 21.54
CA MET A 267 18.18 -8.12 20.65
C MET A 267 19.56 -8.13 21.31
N LEU A 268 20.60 -8.43 20.53
CA LEU A 268 21.98 -8.41 21.04
C LEU A 268 22.39 -6.97 21.39
N PRO A 269 22.94 -6.73 22.59
CA PRO A 269 23.22 -5.37 23.06
C PRO A 269 24.42 -4.77 22.32
N TYR A 270 24.34 -3.50 21.96
CA TYR A 270 25.50 -2.76 21.46
C TYR A 270 26.55 -2.55 22.56
N PRO A 271 27.84 -2.39 22.18
CA PRO A 271 28.84 -1.85 23.09
C PRO A 271 28.36 -0.48 23.56
N GLU A 272 28.45 -0.23 24.87
CA GLU A 272 27.95 1.00 25.51
C GLU A 272 28.51 2.28 24.88
N VAL A 273 29.76 2.22 24.40
CA VAL A 273 30.48 3.31 23.73
C VAL A 273 29.96 3.58 22.31
N TRP A 274 29.30 2.60 21.69
CA TRP A 274 28.77 2.70 20.32
C TRP A 274 27.31 3.14 20.31
N GLY A 275 26.57 2.84 21.39
CA GLY A 275 25.16 3.20 21.52
C GLY A 275 24.90 4.71 21.34
N GLN A 276 25.82 5.58 21.78
CA GLN A 276 25.65 7.04 21.62
C GLN A 276 25.94 7.56 20.21
N ALA A 277 26.94 7.00 19.52
CA ALA A 277 27.27 7.39 18.13
C ALA A 277 26.23 6.85 17.14
N ALA A 278 25.78 5.60 17.35
CA ALA A 278 24.66 5.00 16.65
C ALA A 278 23.41 5.87 16.79
N LEU A 279 23.06 6.22 18.03
CA LEU A 279 21.94 7.11 18.31
C LEU A 279 22.08 8.45 17.59
N ALA A 280 23.25 9.10 17.64
CA ALA A 280 23.44 10.39 16.96
C ALA A 280 23.32 10.30 15.43
N GLN A 281 23.79 9.22 14.81
CA GLN A 281 23.76 9.05 13.35
C GLN A 281 22.36 8.67 12.84
N ILE A 282 21.68 7.77 13.55
CA ILE A 282 20.26 7.40 13.32
C ILE A 282 19.36 8.66 13.38
N LEU A 283 19.66 9.57 14.30
CA LEU A 283 18.89 10.80 14.51
C LEU A 283 19.23 11.94 13.52
N LEU A 284 20.30 11.82 12.74
CA LEU A 284 20.76 12.86 11.81
C LEU A 284 20.49 12.50 10.34
N GLU A 285 20.40 11.22 9.97
CA GLU A 285 20.14 10.80 8.58
C GLU A 285 18.73 11.15 8.07
N ASP A 286 17.75 11.34 8.97
CA ASP A 286 16.41 11.86 8.63
C ASP A 286 16.43 13.32 8.14
N SER A 287 17.57 14.01 8.27
CA SER A 287 17.74 15.40 7.81
C SER A 287 18.50 15.56 6.49
N ALA A 288 19.04 14.47 5.90
CA ALA A 288 20.10 14.61 4.90
C ALA A 288 20.01 13.75 3.61
N SER A 289 19.08 12.82 3.44
CA SER A 289 19.02 12.07 2.17
C SER A 289 17.61 11.71 1.70
N GLU A 290 16.99 12.68 1.00
CA GLU A 290 16.05 12.35 -0.08
C GLU A 290 16.77 11.47 -1.12
N GLY A 291 16.39 10.19 -1.24
CA GLY A 291 16.66 9.41 -2.45
C GLY A 291 17.54 8.15 -2.36
N GLN A 292 17.73 7.53 -1.20
CA GLN A 292 18.25 6.16 -1.15
C GLN A 292 17.24 5.23 -0.47
N ASN A 293 16.71 4.27 -1.25
CA ASN A 293 15.85 3.19 -0.76
C ASN A 293 16.46 2.55 0.51
N GLY A 294 15.73 2.69 1.62
CA GLY A 294 16.09 2.27 2.98
C GLY A 294 16.18 0.76 3.15
N SER A 295 17.19 0.15 2.54
CA SER A 295 17.43 -1.31 2.65
C SER A 295 18.64 -1.66 3.53
N SER A 296 19.40 -0.66 4.00
CA SER A 296 20.46 -0.89 4.98
C SER A 296 20.81 0.36 5.78
N MET A 297 20.93 0.24 7.10
CA MET A 297 21.43 1.30 7.98
C MET A 297 22.92 1.09 8.23
N MET A 298 23.72 2.16 8.12
CA MET A 298 25.16 2.13 8.34
C MET A 298 25.53 2.97 9.57
N ILE A 299 25.86 2.32 10.68
CA ILE A 299 26.39 2.99 11.86
C ILE A 299 27.91 2.99 11.77
N VAL A 300 28.53 4.18 11.73
CA VAL A 300 29.97 4.35 11.70
C VAL A 300 30.42 4.96 13.02
N ASN A 301 31.25 4.23 13.78
CA ASN A 301 31.89 4.74 14.98
C ASN A 301 33.41 4.86 14.78
N PHE A 302 33.92 6.07 15.00
CA PHE A 302 35.32 6.44 14.83
C PHE A 302 36.16 6.25 16.11
N ASP A 303 35.52 5.95 17.24
CA ASP A 303 36.16 5.84 18.57
C ASP A 303 36.18 4.38 19.10
N VAL A 304 36.30 3.42 18.20
CA VAL A 304 36.34 1.99 18.53
C VAL A 304 37.80 1.52 18.58
N SER A 305 38.16 0.67 19.54
CA SER A 305 39.46 -0.01 19.58
C SER A 305 39.32 -1.45 19.12
N GLU A 306 40.42 -2.06 18.64
CA GLU A 306 40.47 -3.47 18.26
C GLU A 306 40.02 -4.41 19.41
N GLU A 307 40.38 -4.11 20.65
CA GLU A 307 39.95 -4.87 21.84
C GLU A 307 38.43 -4.78 22.07
N MET A 308 37.83 -3.61 21.82
CA MET A 308 36.37 -3.44 21.92
C MET A 308 35.64 -4.13 20.77
N TYR A 309 36.25 -4.17 19.58
CA TYR A 309 35.77 -4.90 18.42
C TYR A 309 35.73 -6.41 18.71
N ASP A 310 36.84 -7.02 19.11
CA ASP A 310 36.92 -8.46 19.39
C ASP A 310 35.96 -8.87 20.51
N ALA A 311 35.88 -8.07 21.58
CA ALA A 311 34.97 -8.33 22.69
C ALA A 311 33.48 -8.29 22.26
N TYR A 312 33.13 -7.44 21.30
CA TYR A 312 31.75 -7.38 20.80
C TYR A 312 31.44 -8.58 19.89
N ILE A 313 32.37 -8.98 19.02
CA ILE A 313 32.23 -10.21 18.22
C ILE A 313 32.00 -11.42 19.12
N ASP A 314 32.75 -11.55 20.21
CA ASP A 314 32.54 -12.62 21.19
C ASP A 314 31.15 -12.60 21.82
N VAL A 315 30.61 -11.40 22.10
CA VAL A 315 29.22 -11.24 22.60
C VAL A 315 28.20 -11.69 21.56
N LEU A 316 28.39 -11.35 20.28
CA LEU A 316 27.49 -11.77 19.20
C LEU A 316 27.47 -13.29 19.06
N ILE A 317 28.65 -13.91 19.02
CA ILE A 317 28.79 -15.37 18.91
C ILE A 317 28.20 -16.06 20.15
N ALA A 318 28.47 -15.54 21.36
CA ALA A 318 27.89 -16.06 22.59
C ALA A 318 26.36 -15.92 22.63
N GLY A 319 25.83 -14.88 22.00
CA GLY A 319 24.41 -14.62 21.80
C GLY A 319 23.75 -15.46 20.70
N GLY A 320 24.49 -16.36 20.05
CA GLY A 320 23.96 -17.28 19.04
C GLY A 320 24.05 -16.77 17.60
N ALA A 321 24.78 -15.69 17.34
CA ALA A 321 25.08 -15.26 15.98
C ALA A 321 26.01 -16.24 15.27
N GLN A 322 25.72 -16.52 14.00
CA GLN A 322 26.53 -17.35 13.10
C GLN A 322 27.38 -16.46 12.20
N VAL A 323 28.67 -16.76 12.09
CA VAL A 323 29.56 -16.07 11.14
C VAL A 323 29.28 -16.62 9.74
N LEU A 324 29.03 -15.71 8.79
CA LEU A 324 28.77 -16.04 7.38
C LEU A 324 30.02 -15.88 6.51
N ALA A 325 30.78 -14.81 6.72
CA ALA A 325 31.98 -14.50 5.96
C ALA A 325 32.97 -13.70 6.80
N GLU A 326 34.26 -13.87 6.50
CA GLU A 326 35.37 -13.13 7.09
C GLU A 326 36.38 -12.84 5.97
N GLU A 327 36.65 -11.56 5.69
CA GLU A 327 37.69 -11.12 4.75
C GLU A 327 38.73 -10.27 5.48
N GLU A 328 39.99 -10.67 5.37
CA GLU A 328 41.15 -9.89 5.82
C GLU A 328 41.93 -9.41 4.59
N GLU A 329 41.78 -8.13 4.25
CA GLU A 329 42.73 -7.45 3.36
C GLU A 329 43.86 -6.83 4.18
N ALA A 330 44.96 -6.43 3.53
CA ALA A 330 46.19 -6.01 4.22
C ALA A 330 45.99 -4.85 5.22
N ASP A 331 44.94 -4.05 5.02
CA ASP A 331 44.63 -2.84 5.80
C ASP A 331 43.16 -2.79 6.27
N GLU A 332 42.35 -3.83 5.99
CA GLU A 332 40.92 -3.88 6.34
C GLU A 332 40.47 -5.26 6.84
N ARG A 333 39.69 -5.30 7.93
CA ARG A 333 38.98 -6.51 8.38
C ARG A 333 37.49 -6.36 8.14
N SER A 334 36.86 -7.35 7.51
CA SER A 334 35.42 -7.45 7.46
C SER A 334 34.88 -8.78 7.94
N THR A 335 33.81 -8.73 8.75
CA THR A 335 33.14 -9.92 9.26
C THR A 335 31.64 -9.75 9.15
N ALA A 336 30.98 -10.73 8.52
CA ALA A 336 29.55 -10.80 8.34
C ALA A 336 28.93 -11.83 9.30
N PHE A 337 27.89 -11.44 10.04
CA PHE A 337 27.15 -12.31 10.95
C PHE A 337 25.70 -12.49 10.51
N GLN A 338 25.04 -13.53 11.05
CA GLN A 338 23.59 -13.77 11.05
C GLN A 338 23.13 -14.05 12.48
N ALA A 339 22.18 -13.30 13.02
CA ALA A 339 21.71 -13.49 14.40
C ALA A 339 20.46 -14.40 14.51
N GLY A 340 20.65 -15.68 14.85
CA GLY A 340 19.59 -16.60 15.27
C GLY A 340 19.07 -17.57 14.19
N PRO A 341 18.22 -18.56 14.56
CA PRO A 341 17.74 -19.60 13.64
C PRO A 341 16.72 -19.11 12.59
N ASP A 342 15.98 -18.05 12.93
CA ASP A 342 14.90 -17.48 12.10
C ASP A 342 15.09 -15.97 11.85
N GLY A 343 16.23 -15.38 12.26
CA GLY A 343 16.49 -13.94 12.30
C GLY A 343 17.69 -13.55 11.44
N ASN A 344 17.46 -12.76 10.41
CA ASN A 344 18.48 -12.44 9.42
C ASN A 344 19.16 -11.10 9.73
N ALA A 345 19.85 -10.92 10.86
CA ALA A 345 20.68 -9.71 11.00
C ALA A 345 21.98 -9.88 10.19
N PHE A 346 22.08 -9.33 8.98
CA PHE A 346 23.37 -9.19 8.31
C PHE A 346 24.14 -8.06 8.97
N ILE A 347 25.06 -8.42 9.85
CA ILE A 347 25.92 -7.44 10.50
C ILE A 347 27.27 -7.50 9.81
N THR A 348 27.57 -6.51 8.97
CA THR A 348 28.92 -6.41 8.38
C THR A 348 29.72 -5.38 9.15
N TYR A 349 30.82 -5.84 9.74
CA TYR A 349 31.79 -4.96 10.35
C TYR A 349 32.89 -4.63 9.36
N TYR A 350 33.38 -3.39 9.35
CA TYR A 350 34.61 -3.01 8.66
C TYR A 350 35.54 -2.30 9.62
N TRP A 351 36.83 -2.64 9.60
CA TRP A 351 37.88 -1.96 10.34
C TRP A 351 38.96 -1.44 9.39
N GLY A 352 39.10 -0.13 9.22
CA GLY A 352 40.08 0.50 8.31
C GLY A 352 41.24 1.23 9.00
N GLU A 353 42.19 1.75 8.21
CA GLU A 353 43.44 2.42 8.67
C GLU A 353 43.21 3.58 9.66
N GLU A 354 42.02 4.19 9.69
CA GLU A 354 41.66 5.31 10.56
C GLU A 354 40.97 4.88 11.88
N GLN A 355 41.03 3.61 12.30
CA GLN A 355 40.34 3.06 13.49
C GLN A 355 38.81 3.21 13.44
N GLN A 356 38.25 3.04 12.24
CA GLN A 356 36.82 3.19 12.01
C GLN A 356 36.16 1.81 12.06
N ALA A 357 35.17 1.64 12.92
CA ALA A 357 34.29 0.48 12.91
C ALA A 357 32.97 0.87 12.25
N CYS A 358 32.67 0.28 11.11
CA CYS A 358 31.37 0.38 10.47
C CYS A 358 30.53 -0.84 10.84
N LEU A 359 29.23 -0.64 11.02
CA LEU A 359 28.26 -1.64 11.39
C LEU A 359 27.06 -1.47 10.47
N MET A 360 26.94 -2.36 9.50
CA MET A 360 25.81 -2.34 8.56
C MET A 360 24.75 -3.33 9.00
N TYR A 361 23.48 -2.90 8.97
CA TYR A 361 22.30 -3.75 9.20
C TYR A 361 21.41 -3.77 7.97
N ASP A 362 20.85 -4.93 7.63
CA ASP A 362 19.71 -5.02 6.70
C ASP A 362 18.41 -4.68 7.44
N SER A 363 17.84 -3.53 7.11
CA SER A 363 16.64 -2.97 7.77
C SER A 363 15.39 -3.84 7.59
N ARG A 364 15.39 -4.72 6.58
CA ARG A 364 14.28 -5.65 6.30
C ARG A 364 14.23 -6.82 7.28
N GLN A 365 15.28 -6.99 8.08
CA GLN A 365 15.49 -8.17 8.92
C GLN A 365 15.82 -7.80 10.37
N PHE A 366 16.17 -6.54 10.61
CA PHE A 366 16.24 -5.87 11.90
C PHE A 366 15.76 -4.44 11.65
N SER A 367 14.54 -4.11 12.04
CA SER A 367 14.01 -2.77 11.81
C SER A 367 14.57 -1.78 12.84
N ALA A 368 14.04 -0.55 12.87
CA ALA A 368 14.23 0.39 13.97
C ALA A 368 13.95 -0.19 15.39
N GLU A 369 13.43 -1.43 15.48
CA GLU A 369 13.48 -2.35 16.62
C GLU A 369 14.79 -2.25 17.42
N ALA A 370 15.94 -2.43 16.77
CA ALA A 370 17.23 -2.35 17.45
C ALA A 370 17.51 -0.93 17.92
N ASN A 371 17.28 0.03 17.03
CA ASN A 371 17.56 1.45 17.27
C ASN A 371 16.82 1.98 18.50
N TRP A 372 15.57 1.57 18.67
CA TRP A 372 14.73 1.93 19.81
C TRP A 372 15.03 1.12 21.07
N TYR A 373 15.33 -0.17 20.96
CA TYR A 373 15.81 -0.95 22.11
C TYR A 373 17.11 -0.36 22.70
N ILE A 374 18.04 0.08 21.85
CA ILE A 374 19.31 0.73 22.22
C ILE A 374 19.09 2.08 22.89
N ALA A 375 18.17 2.90 22.36
CA ALA A 375 17.94 4.26 22.84
C ALA A 375 17.35 4.31 24.26
N CYS A 376 16.73 3.22 24.71
CA CYS A 376 15.59 3.35 25.59
C CYS A 376 15.40 2.22 26.61
N LEU A 377 15.84 0.98 26.34
CA LEU A 377 15.65 -0.16 27.26
C LEU A 377 16.88 -0.52 28.11
N ARG A 378 17.82 0.41 28.29
CA ARG A 378 18.81 0.36 29.38
C ARG A 378 18.45 1.31 30.53
#